data_AF-A0A4Z2EB49-F1
#
_entry.id   AF-A0A4Z2EB49-F1
#
_cell.length_a   1.000
_cell.length_b   1.000
_cell.length_c   1.000
_cell.angle_alpha   90.00
_cell.angle_beta   90.00
_cell.angle_gamma   90.00
#
_symmetry.space_group_name_H-M   'P 1'
#
loop_
_entity.id
_entity.type
_entity.pdbx_description
1 polymer ?
#
loop_
_entity_poly.entity_id
_entity_poly.type
_entity_poly.pdbx_seq_one_letter_code
_entity_poly.pdbx_strand_id
1 'polypeptide(L)'
;MADLRVSLAAVGAAVLLSEAARRAAARLLPGVYWRCALEAAATFQLCSCTHELKLLSGAVPLGLPLGLTLTYVMTVVHLATFRGATCSPYAALESVCRGASGVGAAAVIIACQFAAGVAAQYFAVSIWSLGLSDLHVRHQRFGFRCFDPLGGTLLEAAAVELGCAFAVQAAAMHAHKLDEKLRLHFVAAVITALVYTGGGVSGAIFNPVLAFSVQFPCSGHTYLEYGFVYWLGPGLGMASCILLFEKLLPFLSGENAVRPEIQKKKTQ
;
A
#
# COMPACT_ATOMS: atom_id res chain seq x y z
N MET A 1 -5.71 -23.03 -15.46
CA MET A 1 -6.38 -21.93 -16.20
C MET A 1 -7.67 -21.46 -15.54
N ALA A 2 -8.50 -22.36 -14.98
CA ALA A 2 -9.71 -21.96 -14.25
C ALA A 2 -9.40 -21.09 -13.02
N ASP A 3 -8.44 -21.50 -12.18
CA ASP A 3 -8.04 -20.73 -10.98
C ASP A 3 -7.65 -19.29 -11.32
N LEU A 4 -6.78 -19.11 -12.32
CA LEU A 4 -6.37 -17.78 -12.78
C LEU A 4 -7.58 -16.92 -13.22
N ARG A 5 -8.52 -17.48 -13.99
CA ARG A 5 -9.70 -16.73 -14.46
C ARG A 5 -10.60 -16.33 -13.29
N VAL A 6 -10.80 -17.23 -12.34
CA VAL A 6 -11.62 -16.99 -11.14
C VAL A 6 -10.96 -15.93 -10.25
N SER A 7 -9.65 -16.00 -10.03
CA SER A 7 -8.90 -14.98 -9.30
C SER A 7 -8.94 -13.62 -9.99
N LEU A 8 -8.79 -13.56 -11.31
CA LEU A 8 -8.94 -12.32 -12.07
C LEU A 8 -10.36 -11.74 -11.96
N ALA A 9 -11.39 -12.60 -11.96
CA ALA A 9 -12.77 -12.17 -11.75
C ALA A 9 -13.00 -11.63 -10.32
N ALA A 10 -12.45 -12.28 -9.30
CA ALA A 10 -12.52 -11.82 -7.91
C ALA A 10 -11.82 -10.47 -7.70
N VAL A 11 -10.61 -10.31 -8.24
CA VAL A 11 -9.88 -9.05 -8.25
C VAL A 11 -10.67 -7.97 -9.01
N GLY A 12 -11.22 -8.30 -10.18
CA GLY A 12 -12.08 -7.40 -10.95
C GLY A 12 -13.32 -6.95 -10.17
N ALA A 13 -13.98 -7.87 -9.45
CA ALA A 13 -15.11 -7.56 -8.59
C ALA A 13 -14.74 -6.57 -7.48
N ALA A 14 -13.60 -6.77 -6.80
CA ALA A 14 -13.10 -5.84 -5.79
C ALA A 14 -12.87 -4.43 -6.36
N VAL A 15 -12.23 -4.32 -7.53
CA VAL A 15 -12.01 -3.04 -8.23
C VAL A 15 -13.32 -2.35 -8.59
N LEU A 16 -14.30 -3.09 -9.14
CA LEU A 16 -15.60 -2.56 -9.54
C LEU A 16 -16.43 -2.10 -8.34
N LEU A 17 -16.43 -2.87 -7.24
CA LEU A 17 -17.09 -2.50 -5.99
C LEU A 17 -16.49 -1.22 -5.40
N SER A 18 -15.16 -1.12 -5.36
CA SER A 18 -14.49 0.10 -4.90
C SER A 18 -14.78 1.30 -5.80
N GLU A 19 -14.85 1.11 -7.12
CA GLU A 19 -15.20 2.19 -8.04
C GLU A 19 -16.65 2.65 -7.87
N ALA A 20 -17.59 1.71 -7.66
CA ALA A 20 -18.97 2.03 -7.34
C ALA A 20 -19.07 2.83 -6.02
N ALA A 21 -18.35 2.40 -4.99
CA ALA A 21 -18.28 3.10 -3.70
C ALA A 21 -17.72 4.53 -3.86
N ARG A 22 -16.63 4.70 -4.61
CA ARG A 22 -16.07 6.03 -4.91
C ARG A 22 -17.07 6.92 -5.67
N ARG A 23 -17.79 6.39 -6.66
CA ARG A 23 -18.77 7.19 -7.41
C ARG A 23 -19.98 7.58 -6.56
N ALA A 24 -20.46 6.67 -5.71
CA ALA A 24 -21.54 6.95 -4.77
C ALA A 24 -21.12 8.01 -3.76
N ALA A 25 -19.96 7.84 -3.13
CA ALA A 25 -19.44 8.79 -2.14
C ALA A 25 -19.21 10.19 -2.74
N ALA A 26 -18.80 10.30 -4.02
CA ALA A 26 -18.59 11.60 -4.68
C ALA A 26 -19.89 12.40 -4.83
N ARG A 27 -21.02 11.69 -4.90
CA ARG A 27 -22.36 12.29 -5.02
C ARG A 27 -23.01 12.58 -3.68
N LEU A 28 -22.66 11.80 -2.65
CA LEU A 28 -23.41 11.74 -1.39
C LEU A 28 -22.69 12.35 -0.20
N LEU A 29 -21.36 12.45 -0.22
CA LEU A 29 -20.56 12.81 0.95
C LEU A 29 -19.79 14.13 0.73
N PRO A 30 -19.91 15.12 1.63
CA PRO A 30 -19.11 16.34 1.57
C PRO A 30 -17.77 16.21 2.32
N GLY A 31 -16.77 16.97 1.88
CA GLY A 31 -15.58 17.32 2.66
C GLY A 31 -14.76 16.13 3.19
N VAL A 32 -14.65 16.02 4.52
CA VAL A 32 -13.83 14.99 5.18
C VAL A 32 -14.40 13.57 5.00
N TYR A 33 -15.73 13.43 4.94
CA TYR A 33 -16.40 12.14 4.74
C TYR A 33 -16.10 11.55 3.36
N TRP A 34 -16.02 12.42 2.34
CA TRP A 34 -15.58 12.03 1.01
C TRP A 34 -14.15 11.48 1.02
N ARG A 35 -13.20 12.17 1.65
CA ARG A 35 -11.81 11.71 1.77
C ARG A 35 -11.71 10.37 2.50
N CYS A 36 -12.46 10.20 3.59
CA CYS A 36 -12.52 8.94 4.33
C CYS A 36 -13.05 7.79 3.47
N ALA A 37 -14.12 8.03 2.70
CA ALA A 37 -14.68 7.04 1.79
C ALA A 37 -13.71 6.69 0.66
N LEU A 38 -12.94 7.67 0.17
CA LEU A 38 -11.93 7.45 -0.86
C LEU A 38 -10.79 6.57 -0.34
N GLU A 39 -10.24 6.89 0.84
CA GLU A 39 -9.23 6.09 1.52
C GLU A 39 -9.74 4.67 1.80
N ALA A 40 -10.96 4.54 2.35
CA ALA A 40 -11.56 3.24 2.62
C ALA A 40 -11.75 2.40 1.32
N ALA A 41 -12.28 2.99 0.25
CA ALA A 41 -12.49 2.27 -1.01
C ALA A 41 -11.17 1.84 -1.67
N ALA A 42 -10.14 2.69 -1.61
CA ALA A 42 -8.82 2.39 -2.15
C ALA A 42 -8.09 1.33 -1.32
N THR A 43 -8.12 1.43 0.02
CA THR A 43 -7.55 0.41 0.92
C THR A 43 -8.26 -0.93 0.80
N PHE A 44 -9.59 -0.94 0.71
CA PHE A 44 -10.36 -2.16 0.47
C PHE A 44 -9.97 -2.82 -0.84
N GLN A 45 -9.83 -2.03 -1.92
CA GLN A 45 -9.39 -2.52 -3.23
C GLN A 45 -7.99 -3.14 -3.12
N LEU A 46 -7.04 -2.40 -2.55
CA LEU A 46 -5.65 -2.85 -2.38
C LEU A 46 -5.60 -4.19 -1.64
N CYS A 47 -6.23 -4.25 -0.46
CA CYS A 47 -6.18 -5.42 0.40
C CYS A 47 -6.89 -6.62 -0.23
N SER A 48 -8.06 -6.42 -0.83
CA SER A 48 -8.84 -7.50 -1.46
C SER A 48 -8.11 -8.10 -2.66
N CYS A 49 -7.53 -7.24 -3.51
CA CYS A 49 -6.72 -7.68 -4.64
C CYS A 49 -5.48 -8.46 -4.16
N THR A 50 -4.79 -7.96 -3.13
CA THR A 50 -3.60 -8.62 -2.59
C THR A 50 -3.93 -9.96 -1.93
N HIS A 51 -5.06 -10.10 -1.22
CA HIS A 51 -5.52 -11.38 -0.67
C HIS A 51 -5.64 -12.44 -1.76
N GLU A 52 -6.34 -12.13 -2.86
CA GLU A 52 -6.55 -13.08 -3.94
C GLU A 52 -5.27 -13.40 -4.71
N LEU A 53 -4.44 -12.39 -5.01
CA LEU A 53 -3.17 -12.60 -5.71
C LEU A 53 -2.17 -13.40 -4.87
N LYS A 54 -2.12 -13.17 -3.55
CA LYS A 54 -1.30 -13.93 -2.60
C LYS A 54 -1.73 -15.40 -2.56
N LEU A 55 -3.04 -15.65 -2.53
CA LEU A 55 -3.57 -17.02 -2.59
C LEU A 55 -3.20 -17.72 -3.91
N LEU A 56 -3.38 -17.02 -5.03
CA LEU A 56 -3.04 -17.53 -6.36
C LEU A 56 -1.54 -17.85 -6.49
N SER A 57 -0.66 -16.96 -6.03
CA SER A 57 0.79 -17.14 -6.10
C SER A 57 1.32 -18.24 -5.18
N GLY A 58 0.67 -18.47 -4.03
CA GLY A 58 1.09 -19.48 -3.07
C GLY A 58 0.73 -20.92 -3.47
N ALA A 59 -0.25 -21.09 -4.34
CA ALA A 59 -0.84 -22.40 -4.64
C ALA A 59 -0.70 -22.84 -6.10
N VAL A 60 -0.56 -21.89 -7.03
CA VAL A 60 -0.31 -22.16 -8.44
C VAL A 60 1.14 -21.77 -8.72
N PRO A 61 1.95 -22.63 -9.36
CA PRO A 61 3.26 -22.25 -9.86
C PRO A 61 3.05 -21.31 -11.06
N LEU A 62 2.67 -20.07 -10.78
CA LEU A 62 2.65 -19.00 -11.76
C LEU A 62 4.09 -18.88 -12.26
N GLY A 63 4.29 -19.05 -13.57
CA GLY A 63 5.59 -18.73 -14.15
C GLY A 63 5.97 -17.30 -13.74
N LEU A 64 7.22 -17.08 -13.35
CA LEU A 64 7.73 -15.79 -12.91
C LEU A 64 7.25 -14.61 -13.80
N PRO A 65 7.26 -14.71 -15.15
CA PRO A 65 6.76 -13.64 -16.01
C PRO A 65 5.29 -13.30 -15.77
N LEU A 66 4.43 -14.29 -15.54
CA LEU A 66 3.01 -14.09 -15.30
C LEU A 66 2.78 -13.42 -13.94
N GLY A 67 3.47 -13.87 -12.89
CA GLY A 67 3.38 -13.26 -11.55
C GLY A 67 3.76 -11.78 -11.57
N LEU A 68 4.90 -11.45 -12.20
CA LEU A 68 5.34 -10.06 -12.34
C LEU A 68 4.40 -9.23 -13.20
N THR A 69 3.84 -9.81 -14.27
CA THR A 69 2.85 -9.12 -15.11
C THR A 69 1.59 -8.80 -14.31
N LEU A 70 1.09 -9.73 -13.50
CA LEU A 70 -0.07 -9.51 -12.64
C LEU A 70 0.20 -8.42 -11.60
N THR A 71 1.35 -8.47 -10.91
CA THR A 71 1.76 -7.44 -9.96
C THR A 71 1.83 -6.07 -10.62
N TYR A 72 2.47 -5.96 -11.79
CA TYR A 72 2.59 -4.71 -12.52
C TYR A 72 1.22 -4.16 -12.93
N VAL A 73 0.41 -4.98 -13.61
CA VAL A 73 -0.93 -4.57 -14.10
C VAL A 73 -1.81 -4.14 -12.93
N MET A 74 -1.81 -4.90 -11.84
CA MET A 74 -2.63 -4.56 -10.67
C MET A 74 -2.14 -3.32 -9.94
N THR A 75 -0.83 -3.09 -9.90
CA THR A 75 -0.28 -1.84 -9.36
C THR A 75 -0.69 -0.64 -10.21
N VAL A 76 -0.65 -0.77 -11.55
CA VAL A 76 -1.16 0.26 -12.48
C VAL A 76 -2.64 0.54 -12.22
N VAL A 77 -3.47 -0.51 -12.08
CA VAL A 77 -4.91 -0.36 -11.78
C VAL A 77 -5.12 0.37 -10.46
N HIS A 78 -4.39 0.00 -9.40
CA HIS A 78 -4.46 0.69 -8.09
C HIS A 78 -4.13 2.17 -8.23
N LEU A 79 -2.95 2.49 -8.77
CA LEU A 79 -2.50 3.88 -8.93
C LEU A 79 -3.46 4.73 -9.79
N ALA A 80 -4.03 4.14 -10.85
CA ALA A 80 -4.97 4.83 -11.73
C ALA A 80 -6.35 5.07 -11.07
N THR A 81 -6.77 4.22 -10.11
CA THR A 81 -8.12 4.25 -9.54
C THR A 81 -8.22 4.87 -8.16
N PHE A 82 -7.11 5.08 -7.45
CA PHE A 82 -7.11 5.59 -6.08
C PHE A 82 -7.50 7.07 -5.97
N ARG A 83 -7.46 7.84 -7.08
CA ARG A 83 -7.87 9.26 -7.14
C ARG A 83 -7.27 10.15 -6.03
N GLY A 84 -6.03 9.88 -5.66
CA GLY A 84 -5.31 10.63 -4.61
C GLY A 84 -5.42 10.05 -3.20
N ALA A 85 -6.14 8.94 -2.99
CA ALA A 85 -6.02 8.17 -1.75
C ALA A 85 -4.61 7.61 -1.60
N THR A 86 -4.08 7.68 -0.39
CA THR A 86 -2.73 7.26 -0.03
C THR A 86 -2.68 5.80 0.38
N CYS A 87 -3.77 5.29 0.97
CA CYS A 87 -3.86 3.95 1.57
C CYS A 87 -2.77 3.67 2.61
N SER A 88 -2.13 4.70 3.16
CA SER A 88 -0.97 4.56 4.04
C SER A 88 -1.19 5.37 5.33
N PRO A 89 -1.04 4.74 6.50
CA PRO A 89 -1.13 5.46 7.76
C PRO A 89 0.02 6.46 7.90
N TYR A 90 1.18 6.18 7.30
CA TYR A 90 2.32 7.11 7.34
C TYR A 90 2.05 8.39 6.56
N ALA A 91 1.30 8.35 5.46
CA ALA A 91 0.94 9.57 4.75
C ALA A 91 0.01 10.47 5.58
N ALA A 92 -0.90 9.88 6.36
CA ALA A 92 -1.74 10.63 7.30
C ALA A 92 -0.91 11.25 8.43
N LEU A 93 0.07 10.51 8.98
CA LEU A 93 1.00 11.02 9.99
C LEU A 93 1.92 12.12 9.45
N GLU A 94 2.44 11.95 8.23
CA GLU A 94 3.27 12.95 7.55
C GLU A 94 2.50 14.26 7.36
N SER A 95 1.22 14.18 6.96
CA SER A 95 0.34 15.34 6.82
C SER A 95 0.19 16.12 8.13
N VAL A 96 0.13 15.44 9.28
CA VAL A 96 0.12 16.07 10.60
C VAL A 96 1.48 16.73 10.91
N CYS A 97 2.59 16.01 10.69
CA CYS A 97 3.93 16.54 10.92
C CYS A 97 4.24 17.79 10.07
N ARG A 98 3.68 17.87 8.87
CA ARG A 98 3.80 19.03 7.97
C ARG A 98 2.78 20.14 8.24
N GLY A 99 1.89 19.97 9.22
CA GLY A 99 0.84 20.95 9.55
C GLY A 99 -0.29 21.05 8.53
N ALA A 100 -0.39 20.11 7.58
CA ALA A 100 -1.41 20.09 6.53
C ALA A 100 -2.75 19.46 6.99
N SER A 101 -2.74 18.71 8.09
CA SER A 101 -3.94 18.10 8.68
C SER A 101 -3.85 18.10 10.21
N GLY A 102 -5.01 18.17 10.88
CA GLY A 102 -5.09 18.01 12.34
C GLY A 102 -5.02 16.54 12.77
N VAL A 103 -4.54 16.28 13.99
CA VAL A 103 -4.38 14.93 14.57
C VAL A 103 -5.69 14.13 14.50
N GLY A 104 -6.82 14.74 14.85
CA GLY A 104 -8.13 14.08 14.81
C GLY A 104 -8.53 13.65 13.40
N ALA A 105 -8.28 14.47 12.38
CA ALA A 105 -8.61 14.12 11.00
C ALA A 105 -7.73 12.97 10.48
N ALA A 106 -6.43 12.98 10.80
CA ALA A 106 -5.53 11.88 10.48
C ALA A 106 -5.94 10.57 11.17
N ALA A 107 -6.35 10.63 12.45
CA ALA A 107 -6.83 9.47 13.18
C ALA A 107 -8.07 8.85 12.53
N VAL A 108 -9.03 9.67 12.08
CA VAL A 108 -10.22 9.18 11.35
C VAL A 108 -9.82 8.51 10.03
N ILE A 109 -8.90 9.10 9.26
CA ILE A 109 -8.41 8.49 8.01
C ILE A 109 -7.75 7.13 8.28
N ILE A 110 -6.87 7.05 9.27
CA ILE A 110 -6.21 5.79 9.66
C ILE A 110 -7.26 4.76 10.10
N ALA A 111 -8.24 5.15 10.90
CA ALA A 111 -9.33 4.26 11.30
C ALA A 111 -10.13 3.74 10.10
N CYS A 112 -10.43 4.59 9.11
CA CYS A 112 -11.08 4.17 7.87
C CYS A 112 -10.24 3.19 7.06
N GLN A 113 -8.93 3.39 6.99
CA GLN A 113 -8.00 2.47 6.31
C GLN A 113 -8.03 1.09 7.01
N PHE A 114 -7.89 1.03 8.35
CA PHE A 114 -7.95 -0.24 9.08
C PHE A 114 -9.31 -0.93 8.97
N ALA A 115 -10.41 -0.17 9.06
CA ALA A 115 -11.75 -0.72 8.87
C ALA A 115 -11.93 -1.32 7.47
N ALA A 116 -11.39 -0.68 6.43
CA ALA A 116 -11.39 -1.21 5.07
C ALA A 116 -10.50 -2.46 4.94
N GLY A 117 -9.37 -2.54 5.64
CA GLY A 117 -8.55 -3.74 5.72
C GLY A 117 -9.30 -4.92 6.35
N VAL A 118 -10.02 -4.70 7.45
CA VAL A 118 -10.91 -5.72 8.05
C VAL A 118 -12.02 -6.12 7.07
N ALA A 119 -12.67 -5.16 6.40
CA ALA A 119 -13.68 -5.46 5.40
C ALA A 119 -13.13 -6.31 4.24
N ALA A 120 -11.88 -6.07 3.83
CA ALA A 120 -11.20 -6.88 2.81
C ALA A 120 -10.94 -8.31 3.27
N GLN A 121 -10.62 -8.55 4.55
CA GLN A 121 -10.51 -9.91 5.11
C GLN A 121 -11.83 -10.67 4.99
N TYR A 122 -12.95 -10.04 5.37
CA TYR A 122 -14.28 -10.65 5.24
C TYR A 122 -14.67 -10.88 3.78
N PHE A 123 -14.38 -9.93 2.90
CA PHE A 123 -14.62 -10.08 1.48
C PHE A 123 -13.84 -11.27 0.90
N ALA A 124 -12.56 -11.38 1.22
CA ALA A 124 -11.71 -12.48 0.75
C ALA A 124 -12.25 -13.84 1.20
N VAL A 125 -12.55 -14.01 2.49
CA VAL A 125 -13.15 -15.25 3.03
C VAL A 125 -14.49 -15.55 2.36
N SER A 126 -15.32 -14.53 2.12
CA SER A 126 -16.61 -14.70 1.44
C SER A 126 -16.42 -15.22 0.02
N ILE A 127 -15.52 -14.63 -0.76
CA ILE A 127 -15.21 -15.09 -2.13
C ILE A 127 -14.66 -16.51 -2.12
N TRP A 128 -13.70 -16.82 -1.24
CA TRP A 128 -13.11 -18.15 -1.15
C TRP A 128 -14.12 -19.22 -0.72
N SER A 129 -15.10 -18.86 0.12
CA SER A 129 -16.15 -19.79 0.57
C SER A 129 -17.12 -20.22 -0.54
N LEU A 130 -17.18 -19.47 -1.65
CA LEU A 130 -18.00 -19.84 -2.80
C LEU A 130 -17.42 -21.03 -3.58
N GLY A 131 -16.15 -21.40 -3.36
CA GLY A 131 -15.55 -22.57 -3.99
C GLY A 131 -15.51 -22.51 -5.52
N LEU A 132 -15.38 -21.31 -6.09
CA LEU A 132 -15.47 -21.06 -7.54
C LEU A 132 -14.31 -21.66 -8.36
N SER A 133 -13.29 -22.19 -7.70
CA SER A 133 -12.09 -22.80 -8.28
C SER A 133 -11.51 -23.88 -7.37
N ASP A 134 -10.67 -24.76 -7.91
CA ASP A 134 -9.97 -25.78 -7.11
C ASP A 134 -9.06 -25.13 -6.07
N LEU A 135 -8.48 -23.97 -6.41
CA LEU A 135 -7.75 -23.11 -5.49
C LEU A 135 -8.61 -22.72 -4.26
N HIS A 136 -9.81 -22.20 -4.49
CA HIS A 136 -10.72 -21.77 -3.43
C HIS A 136 -11.21 -22.95 -2.58
N VAL A 137 -11.60 -24.07 -3.23
CA VAL A 137 -12.01 -25.30 -2.53
C VAL A 137 -10.89 -25.84 -1.66
N ARG A 138 -9.64 -25.83 -2.15
CA ARG A 138 -8.48 -26.24 -1.37
C ARG A 138 -8.27 -25.32 -0.17
N HIS A 139 -8.30 -24.00 -0.38
CA HIS A 139 -8.11 -23.03 0.69
C HIS A 139 -9.19 -23.15 1.78
N GLN A 140 -10.44 -23.40 1.38
CA GLN A 140 -11.55 -23.70 2.28
C GLN A 140 -11.30 -24.96 3.13
N ARG A 141 -10.77 -26.04 2.54
CA ARG A 141 -10.43 -27.27 3.29
C ARG A 141 -9.37 -27.04 4.37
N PHE A 142 -8.50 -26.06 4.19
CA PHE A 142 -7.52 -25.63 5.20
C PHE A 142 -8.07 -24.55 6.16
N GLY A 143 -9.37 -24.27 6.11
CA GLY A 143 -10.03 -23.31 7.00
C GLY A 143 -9.61 -21.87 6.75
N PHE A 144 -9.24 -21.52 5.51
CA PHE A 144 -8.75 -20.19 5.11
C PHE A 144 -7.52 -19.71 5.88
N ARG A 145 -6.76 -20.64 6.45
CA ARG A 145 -5.55 -20.32 7.22
C ARG A 145 -4.39 -19.99 6.30
N CYS A 146 -3.55 -19.07 6.75
CA CYS A 146 -2.22 -18.83 6.19
C CYS A 146 -1.16 -19.10 7.25
N PHE A 147 -0.02 -19.61 6.78
CA PHE A 147 1.14 -19.94 7.61
C PHE A 147 2.27 -18.94 7.35
N ASP A 148 3.34 -19.06 8.14
CA ASP A 148 4.45 -18.11 8.25
C ASP A 148 4.70 -17.32 6.95
N PRO A 149 4.39 -16.01 6.95
CA PRO A 149 4.54 -15.20 5.76
C PRO A 149 5.99 -14.74 5.52
N LEU A 150 6.91 -15.00 6.45
CA LEU A 150 8.30 -14.61 6.34
C LEU A 150 9.14 -15.77 5.75
N GLY A 151 9.98 -15.44 4.78
CA GLY A 151 10.95 -16.37 4.20
C GLY A 151 12.36 -16.24 4.78
N GLY A 152 12.55 -15.42 5.81
CA GLY A 152 13.83 -15.14 6.46
C GLY A 152 13.66 -14.70 7.91
N THR A 153 14.72 -14.19 8.52
CA THR A 153 14.67 -13.69 9.90
C THR A 153 13.85 -12.40 10.02
N LEU A 154 13.40 -12.08 11.24
CA LEU A 154 12.70 -10.82 11.53
C LEU A 154 13.50 -9.58 11.11
N LEU A 155 14.83 -9.60 11.32
CA LEU A 155 15.70 -8.48 10.95
C LEU A 155 15.83 -8.34 9.43
N GLU A 156 16.01 -9.44 8.72
CA GLU A 156 16.05 -9.43 7.25
C GLU A 156 14.74 -8.93 6.66
N ALA A 157 13.61 -9.42 7.18
CA ALA A 157 12.29 -8.97 6.75
C ALA A 157 12.10 -7.46 7.02
N ALA A 158 12.43 -6.98 8.23
CA ALA A 158 12.34 -5.56 8.55
C ALA A 158 13.25 -4.68 7.67
N ALA A 159 14.46 -5.15 7.34
CA ALA A 159 15.38 -4.46 6.45
C ALA A 159 14.86 -4.39 5.01
N VAL A 160 14.26 -5.47 4.50
CA VAL A 160 13.60 -5.49 3.18
C VAL A 160 12.43 -4.51 3.16
N GLU A 161 11.58 -4.51 4.18
CA GLU A 161 10.43 -3.62 4.30
C GLU A 161 10.86 -2.14 4.38
N LEU A 162 11.93 -1.83 5.11
CA LEU A 162 12.57 -0.52 5.14
C LEU A 162 13.04 -0.08 3.75
N GLY A 163 13.82 -0.94 3.07
CA GLY A 163 14.36 -0.65 1.74
C GLY A 163 13.24 -0.44 0.71
N CYS A 164 12.20 -1.28 0.75
CA CYS A 164 11.04 -1.14 -0.12
C CYS A 164 10.30 0.19 0.13
N ALA A 165 10.01 0.53 1.39
CA ALA A 165 9.34 1.78 1.72
C ALA A 165 10.16 3.01 1.32
N PHE A 166 11.48 2.98 1.54
CA PHE A 166 12.39 4.03 1.09
C PHE A 166 12.32 4.19 -0.44
N ALA A 167 12.42 3.10 -1.19
CA ALA A 167 12.43 3.13 -2.65
C ALA A 167 11.11 3.62 -3.24
N VAL A 168 9.97 3.17 -2.68
CA VAL A 168 8.64 3.65 -3.08
C VAL A 168 8.47 5.13 -2.75
N GLN A 169 8.89 5.58 -1.55
CA GLN A 169 8.85 6.99 -1.18
C GLN A 169 9.71 7.85 -2.11
N ALA A 170 10.93 7.40 -2.42
CA ALA A 170 11.82 8.08 -3.35
C ALA A 170 11.20 8.18 -4.75
N ALA A 171 10.60 7.09 -5.24
CA ALA A 171 9.90 7.06 -6.51
C ALA A 171 8.72 8.04 -6.53
N ALA A 172 7.89 8.06 -5.49
CA ALA A 172 6.76 8.97 -5.38
C ALA A 172 7.22 10.45 -5.37
N MET A 173 8.27 10.77 -4.60
CA MET A 173 8.84 12.11 -4.54
C MET A 173 9.40 12.58 -5.88
N HIS A 174 9.95 11.68 -6.69
CA HIS A 174 10.60 12.02 -7.96
C HIS A 174 9.70 11.83 -9.19
N ALA A 175 8.56 11.16 -9.05
CA ALA A 175 7.65 10.89 -10.17
C ALA A 175 7.19 12.18 -10.88
N HIS A 176 7.07 13.31 -10.16
CA HIS A 176 6.69 14.58 -10.76
C HIS A 176 7.65 15.07 -11.86
N LYS A 177 8.92 14.63 -11.84
CA LYS A 177 9.94 14.97 -12.84
C LYS A 177 9.73 14.23 -14.17
N LEU A 178 8.88 13.21 -14.20
CA LEU A 178 8.55 12.44 -15.39
C LEU A 178 7.26 12.98 -16.03
N ASP A 179 7.09 12.67 -17.32
CA ASP A 179 5.86 12.89 -18.05
C ASP A 179 4.67 12.24 -17.33
N GLU A 180 3.53 12.94 -17.30
CA GLU A 180 2.33 12.52 -16.56
C GLU A 180 1.90 11.08 -16.88
N LYS A 181 1.98 10.69 -18.16
CA LYS A 181 1.65 9.34 -18.64
C LYS A 181 2.59 8.27 -18.08
N LEU A 182 3.84 8.61 -17.78
CA LEU A 182 4.85 7.67 -17.30
C LEU A 182 4.91 7.56 -15.77
N ARG A 183 4.39 8.54 -15.02
CA ARG A 183 4.51 8.59 -13.55
C ARG A 183 4.00 7.33 -12.88
N LEU A 184 2.80 6.89 -13.23
CA LEU A 184 2.19 5.71 -12.63
C LEU A 184 2.92 4.42 -13.05
N HIS A 185 3.40 4.35 -14.29
CA HIS A 185 4.13 3.19 -14.79
C HIS A 185 5.52 3.08 -14.15
N PHE A 186 6.16 4.22 -13.86
CA PHE A 186 7.41 4.27 -13.13
C PHE A 186 7.23 3.73 -11.70
N VAL A 187 6.25 4.23 -10.95
CA VAL A 187 5.97 3.73 -9.59
C VAL A 187 5.58 2.24 -9.62
N ALA A 188 4.76 1.83 -10.59
CA ALA A 188 4.37 0.43 -10.75
C ALA A 188 5.57 -0.48 -11.07
N ALA A 189 6.50 -0.04 -11.91
CA ALA A 189 7.73 -0.77 -12.22
C ALA A 189 8.63 -0.91 -10.98
N VAL A 190 8.80 0.17 -10.20
CA VAL A 190 9.54 0.13 -8.93
C VAL A 190 8.91 -0.86 -7.96
N ILE A 191 7.60 -0.79 -7.71
CA ILE A 191 6.90 -1.73 -6.83
C ILE A 191 7.04 -3.17 -7.33
N THR A 192 6.91 -3.40 -8.64
CA THR A 192 7.06 -4.74 -9.23
C THR A 192 8.47 -5.30 -9.02
N ALA A 193 9.50 -4.47 -9.21
CA ALA A 193 10.89 -4.85 -8.97
C ALA A 193 11.14 -5.17 -7.49
N LEU A 194 10.57 -4.39 -6.56
CA LEU A 194 10.68 -4.64 -5.12
C LEU A 194 9.96 -5.92 -4.70
N VAL A 195 8.78 -6.20 -5.26
CA VAL A 195 8.07 -7.47 -5.03
C VAL A 195 8.88 -8.64 -5.57
N TYR A 196 9.54 -8.49 -6.72
CA TYR A 196 10.43 -9.52 -7.26
C TYR A 196 11.62 -9.81 -6.33
N THR A 197 12.28 -8.78 -5.82
CA THR A 197 13.52 -8.95 -5.04
C THR A 197 13.29 -9.24 -3.56
N GLY A 198 12.29 -8.60 -2.95
CA GLY A 198 12.00 -8.69 -1.51
C GLY A 198 10.80 -9.58 -1.16
N GLY A 199 9.97 -9.93 -2.14
CA GLY A 199 8.72 -10.67 -1.91
C GLY A 199 8.94 -12.04 -1.26
N GLY A 200 10.04 -12.71 -1.58
CA GLY A 200 10.39 -14.00 -0.98
C GLY A 200 10.83 -13.92 0.49
N VAL A 201 11.17 -12.74 1.02
CA VAL A 201 11.64 -12.55 2.40
C VAL A 201 10.52 -12.04 3.30
N SER A 202 9.83 -10.98 2.90
CA SER A 202 8.81 -10.30 3.74
C SER A 202 7.43 -10.22 3.10
N GLY A 203 7.29 -10.65 1.85
CA GLY A 203 6.14 -10.34 0.99
C GLY A 203 6.20 -8.97 0.33
N ALA A 204 7.22 -8.14 0.63
CA ALA A 204 7.39 -6.78 0.13
C ALA A 204 6.08 -5.96 0.26
N ILE A 205 5.63 -5.75 1.50
CA ILE A 205 4.33 -5.15 1.80
C ILE A 205 4.40 -3.64 1.95
N PHE A 206 5.43 -3.15 2.66
CA PHE A 206 5.85 -1.78 2.95
C PHE A 206 4.72 -0.81 3.34
N ASN A 207 3.62 -1.35 3.86
CA ASN A 207 2.41 -0.62 4.21
C ASN A 207 1.75 -1.30 5.42
N PRO A 208 1.65 -0.62 6.58
CA PRO A 208 1.14 -1.25 7.80
C PRO A 208 -0.32 -1.69 7.72
N VAL A 209 -1.19 -0.96 7.01
CA VAL A 209 -2.60 -1.35 6.89
C VAL A 209 -2.75 -2.56 5.97
N LEU A 210 -1.99 -2.60 4.88
CA LEU A 210 -1.95 -3.78 4.00
C LEU A 210 -1.42 -5.00 4.77
N ALA A 211 -0.32 -4.85 5.51
CA ALA A 211 0.25 -5.91 6.32
C ALA A 211 -0.74 -6.42 7.38
N PHE A 212 -1.41 -5.50 8.08
CA PHE A 212 -2.46 -5.84 9.03
C PHE A 212 -3.57 -6.67 8.38
N SER A 213 -3.95 -6.33 7.15
CA SER A 213 -4.98 -7.09 6.42
C SER A 213 -4.50 -8.49 6.01
N VAL A 214 -3.30 -8.61 5.44
CA VAL A 214 -2.90 -9.83 4.69
C VAL A 214 -1.82 -10.69 5.36
N GLN A 215 -1.08 -10.15 6.33
CA GLN A 215 0.02 -10.86 7.03
C GLN A 215 -0.32 -11.17 8.49
N PHE A 216 -0.88 -10.20 9.23
CA PHE A 216 -1.13 -10.35 10.66
C PHE A 216 -2.10 -11.49 11.03
N PRO A 217 -3.07 -11.87 10.17
CA PRO A 217 -3.89 -13.06 10.41
C PRO A 217 -3.14 -14.40 10.28
N CYS A 218 -1.94 -14.41 9.70
CA CYS A 218 -1.16 -15.63 9.49
C CYS A 218 -0.42 -16.04 10.77
N SER A 219 -0.39 -17.34 11.05
CA SER A 219 0.41 -17.90 12.15
C SER A 219 1.91 -17.81 11.85
N GLY A 220 2.76 -17.93 12.87
CA GLY A 220 4.23 -17.98 12.73
C GLY A 220 4.92 -16.99 13.66
N HIS A 221 4.35 -15.79 13.78
CA HIS A 221 4.88 -14.71 14.60
C HIS A 221 3.80 -14.03 15.43
N THR A 222 4.25 -13.36 16.49
CA THR A 222 3.42 -12.52 17.35
C THR A 222 3.09 -11.18 16.67
N TYR A 223 2.03 -10.51 17.15
CA TYR A 223 1.67 -9.16 16.69
C TYR A 223 2.82 -8.14 16.85
N LEU A 224 3.65 -8.28 17.89
CA LEU A 224 4.78 -7.38 18.11
C LEU A 224 5.91 -7.61 17.11
N GLU A 225 6.19 -8.86 16.77
CA GLU A 225 7.18 -9.21 15.74
C GLU A 225 6.75 -8.73 14.36
N TYR A 226 5.48 -8.92 13.99
CA TYR A 226 4.94 -8.32 12.77
C TYR A 226 4.91 -6.78 12.86
N GLY A 227 4.70 -6.21 14.04
CA GLY A 227 4.84 -4.76 14.27
C GLY A 227 6.26 -4.27 13.98
N PHE A 228 7.28 -4.98 14.46
CA PHE A 228 8.68 -4.67 14.17
C PHE A 228 8.97 -4.70 12.66
N VAL A 229 8.47 -5.71 11.94
CA VAL A 229 8.69 -5.85 10.51
C VAL A 229 7.90 -4.81 9.70
N TYR A 230 6.59 -4.74 9.88
CA TYR A 230 5.68 -4.03 8.97
C TYR A 230 5.25 -2.64 9.43
N TRP A 231 5.52 -2.27 10.69
CA TRP A 231 5.44 -0.87 11.11
C TRP A 231 6.83 -0.24 11.13
N LEU A 232 7.73 -0.70 12.01
CA LEU A 232 9.00 -0.02 12.24
C LEU A 232 9.86 0.04 10.96
N GLY A 233 10.00 -1.07 10.22
CA GLY A 233 10.74 -1.11 8.95
C GLY A 233 10.27 -0.04 7.96
N PRO A 234 9.00 -0.06 7.50
CA PRO A 234 8.49 0.93 6.56
C PRO A 234 8.52 2.36 7.08
N GLY A 235 8.27 2.57 8.38
CA GLY A 235 8.34 3.89 9.01
C GLY A 235 9.74 4.49 8.95
N LEU A 236 10.76 3.70 9.29
CA LEU A 236 12.16 4.11 9.17
C LEU A 236 12.56 4.35 7.71
N GLY A 237 12.09 3.53 6.78
CA GLY A 237 12.38 3.68 5.34
C GLY A 237 11.87 5.01 4.79
N MET A 238 10.60 5.33 5.06
CA MET A 238 9.99 6.59 4.63
C MET A 238 10.65 7.79 5.30
N ALA A 239 10.87 7.75 6.61
CA ALA A 239 11.52 8.85 7.34
C ALA A 239 12.94 9.11 6.83
N SER A 240 13.72 8.05 6.61
CA SER A 240 15.09 8.15 6.07
C SER A 240 15.10 8.75 4.67
N CYS A 241 14.13 8.39 3.83
CA CYS A 241 13.97 8.96 2.49
C CYS A 241 13.72 10.47 2.53
N ILE A 242 12.74 10.90 3.33
CA ILE A 242 12.39 12.31 3.49
C ILE A 242 13.59 13.10 4.03
N LEU A 243 14.26 12.60 5.06
CA LEU A 243 15.45 13.25 5.63
C LEU A 243 16.58 13.39 4.61
N LEU A 244 16.85 12.34 3.82
CA LEU A 244 17.89 12.36 2.82
C LEU A 244 17.62 13.43 1.75
N PHE A 245 16.44 13.41 1.14
CA PHE A 245 16.14 14.25 -0.01
C PHE A 245 15.73 15.68 0.34
N GLU A 246 15.09 15.92 1.49
CA GLU A 246 14.65 17.27 1.88
C GLU A 246 15.64 18.02 2.79
N LYS A 247 16.52 17.30 3.50
CA LYS A 247 17.43 17.93 4.47
C LYS A 247 18.89 17.73 4.09
N LEU A 248 19.33 16.48 3.94
CA LEU A 248 20.75 16.18 3.78
C LEU A 248 21.28 16.61 2.40
N LEU A 249 20.60 16.25 1.31
CA LEU A 249 21.07 16.62 -0.03
C LEU A 249 21.09 18.14 -0.26
N PRO A 250 20.02 18.91 0.06
CA PRO A 250 20.07 20.38 -0.07
C PRO A 250 21.16 21.02 0.80
N PHE A 251 21.38 20.51 2.01
CA PHE A 251 22.46 20.96 2.88
C PHE A 251 23.85 20.71 2.26
N LEU A 252 24.09 19.51 1.72
CA LEU A 252 25.35 19.15 1.07
C LEU A 252 25.57 19.89 -0.26
N SER A 253 24.50 20.20 -0.99
CA SER A 253 24.54 20.99 -2.23
C SER A 253 24.75 22.49 -1.98
N GLY A 254 24.84 22.94 -0.72
CA GLY A 254 25.05 24.35 -0.36
C GLY A 254 23.81 25.22 -0.55
N GLU A 255 22.64 24.61 -0.72
CA GLU A 255 21.40 25.29 -1.06
C GLU A 255 20.65 25.64 0.24
N ASN A 256 21.21 26.55 1.05
CA ASN A 256 20.50 27.18 2.18
C ASN A 256 21.09 28.55 2.56
N ALA A 257 20.54 29.63 1.99
CA ALA A 257 20.16 30.87 2.69
C ALA A 257 19.69 31.97 1.70
N VAL A 258 18.46 31.91 1.19
CA VAL A 258 17.76 33.14 0.79
C VAL A 258 16.89 33.56 1.97
N ARG A 259 17.40 34.53 2.71
CA ARG A 259 16.69 35.29 3.74
C ARG A 259 15.51 36.03 3.08
N PRO A 260 14.28 36.01 3.63
CA PRO A 260 13.33 37.06 3.29
C PRO A 260 13.83 38.35 3.96
N GLU A 261 14.43 39.24 3.17
CA GLU A 261 14.57 40.63 3.58
C GLU A 261 13.17 41.22 3.76
N ILE A 262 12.78 41.38 5.02
CA ILE A 262 11.71 42.32 5.37
C ILE A 262 12.30 43.72 5.12
N GLN A 263 12.09 44.25 3.91
CA GLN A 263 12.30 45.67 3.64
C GLN A 263 11.38 46.48 4.57
N LYS A 264 11.98 47.07 5.61
CA LYS A 264 11.42 48.22 6.29
C LYS A 264 11.27 49.35 5.27
N LYS A 265 10.05 49.56 4.75
CA LYS A 265 9.69 50.86 4.16
C LYS A 265 9.45 51.84 5.31
N LYS A 266 10.51 52.58 5.68
CA LYS A 266 10.39 53.92 6.25
C LYS A 266 10.20 54.88 5.08
N THR A 267 9.08 55.58 5.03
CA THR A 267 8.89 56.84 4.27
C THR A 267 7.69 57.53 4.93
N GLN A 268 8.00 58.47 5.84
CA GLN A 268 7.77 59.92 5.71
C GLN A 268 6.32 60.30 5.96
#